data_AF-A0A151S9Y1-F1
#
_entry.id   AF-A0A151S9Y1-F1
#
_cell.length_a   1.000
_cell.length_b   1.000
_cell.length_c   1.000
_cell.angle_alpha   90.00
_cell.angle_beta   90.00
_cell.angle_gamma   90.00
#
_symmetry.space_group_name_H-M   'P 1'
#
loop_
_entity.id
_entity.type
_entity.pdbx_description
1 polymer ?
#
loop_
_entity_poly.entity_id
_entity_poly.type
_entity_poly.pdbx_seq_one_letter_code
_entity_poly.pdbx_strand_id
1 'polypeptide(L)'
;VEGGISSIKFDEFIIYLPRIGLDVTSEMVIRNLVAYESLTKSNCLIFARSVKLMCALINTVEDVKLLVDREIIETKLSNEVVAQLFNGLRESVDTGPRPGPGPGPARVQKLEQEIKKVRVKFDRIQNLLGMMLEFAFSFIVLFFIALLRDLVMLAVLVYCMNYPTTELICKQPEGWNYGSGNYSISSM
;
A
#
# COMPACT_ATOMS: atom_id res chain seq x y z
N VAL A 1 27.08 17.07 19.40
CA VAL A 1 25.76 17.64 19.01
C VAL A 1 25.76 17.67 17.50
N GLU A 2 25.28 16.62 16.85
CA GLU A 2 25.35 16.55 15.39
C GLU A 2 23.96 16.25 14.82
N GLY A 3 23.39 17.24 14.12
CA GLY A 3 22.15 17.07 13.38
C GLY A 3 21.08 18.11 13.72
N GLY A 4 21.16 19.29 13.11
CA GLY A 4 20.05 20.25 13.06
C GLY A 4 19.21 20.03 11.79
N ILE A 5 18.36 20.98 11.43
CA ILE A 5 17.52 20.88 10.21
C ILE A 5 18.35 20.73 8.91
N SER A 6 19.62 21.13 8.94
CA SER A 6 20.59 20.93 7.87
C SER A 6 21.04 19.46 7.67
N SER A 7 20.69 18.55 8.58
CA SER A 7 21.01 17.13 8.43
C SER A 7 19.97 16.35 7.63
N ILE A 8 18.89 16.99 7.16
CA ILE A 8 17.95 16.36 6.24
C ILE A 8 18.68 16.07 4.93
N LYS A 9 18.86 14.80 4.62
CA LYS A 9 19.50 14.32 3.39
C LYS A 9 18.58 13.32 2.69
N PHE A 10 18.61 13.35 1.37
CA PHE A 10 17.94 12.37 0.53
C PHE A 10 19.00 11.67 -0.29
N ASP A 11 19.12 10.36 -0.11
CA ASP A 11 20.07 9.53 -0.85
C ASP A 11 19.31 8.35 -1.47
N GLU A 12 19.26 8.32 -2.80
CA GLU A 12 18.48 7.40 -3.63
C GLU A 12 17.00 7.28 -3.22
N PHE A 13 16.70 6.42 -2.24
CA PHE A 13 15.38 6.08 -1.72
C PHE A 13 15.27 6.22 -0.18
N ILE A 14 16.31 6.71 0.48
CA ILE A 14 16.39 6.86 1.94
C ILE A 14 16.36 8.35 2.31
N ILE A 15 15.43 8.71 3.19
CA ILE A 15 15.35 10.05 3.80
C ILE A 15 15.99 9.97 5.19
N TYR A 16 17.03 10.76 5.42
CA TYR A 16 17.62 10.97 6.74
C TYR A 16 16.91 12.13 7.41
N LEU A 17 16.25 11.89 8.54
CA LEU A 17 15.52 12.92 9.29
C LEU A 17 16.28 13.30 10.56
N PRO A 18 16.25 14.58 10.97
CA PRO A 18 16.76 15.01 12.25
C PRO A 18 15.88 14.45 13.36
N ARG A 19 16.51 14.12 14.49
CA ARG A 19 15.79 13.75 15.71
C ARG A 19 15.08 14.98 16.28
N ILE A 20 13.79 14.88 16.56
CA ILE A 20 12.97 15.97 17.09
C ILE A 20 12.35 15.58 18.44
N GLY A 21 12.47 16.49 19.41
CA GLY A 21 11.80 16.39 20.71
C GLY A 21 10.44 17.09 20.65
N LEU A 22 9.37 16.39 21.03
CA LEU A 22 8.01 16.95 21.09
C LEU A 22 7.47 16.93 22.51
N ASP A 23 6.82 18.04 22.86
CA ASP A 23 6.14 18.30 24.12
C ASP A 23 4.81 19.03 23.86
N VAL A 24 3.96 19.17 24.88
CA VAL A 24 2.66 19.85 24.80
C VAL A 24 2.76 21.29 24.29
N THR A 25 3.92 21.93 24.47
CA THR A 25 4.18 23.31 24.01
C THR A 25 4.73 23.41 22.59
N SER A 26 5.15 22.28 21.99
CA SER A 26 5.85 22.27 20.70
C SER A 26 5.01 22.85 19.57
N GLU A 27 3.70 22.66 19.59
CA GLU A 27 2.81 23.23 18.57
C GLU A 27 2.91 24.75 18.49
N MET A 28 2.87 25.43 19.64
CA MET A 28 2.94 26.89 19.72
C MET A 28 4.33 27.39 19.29
N VAL A 29 5.38 26.69 19.73
CA VAL A 29 6.76 27.02 19.37
C VAL A 29 6.98 26.89 17.87
N ILE A 30 6.51 25.79 17.25
CA ILE A 30 6.66 25.57 15.81
C ILE A 30 5.91 26.64 15.01
N ARG A 31 4.67 27.00 15.39
CA ARG A 31 3.91 28.08 14.73
C ARG A 31 4.63 29.43 14.82
N ASN A 32 5.15 29.77 15.99
CA ASN A 32 5.92 31.00 16.19
C ASN A 32 7.21 31.04 15.36
N LEU A 33 7.92 29.91 15.26
CA LEU A 33 9.13 29.79 14.46
C LEU A 33 8.84 29.90 12.96
N VAL A 34 7.76 29.27 12.47
CA VAL A 34 7.30 29.43 11.08
C VAL A 34 6.93 30.89 10.79
N ALA A 35 6.20 31.55 11.71
CA ALA A 35 5.83 32.95 11.57
C ALA A 35 7.08 33.86 11.55
N TYR A 36 8.01 33.65 12.49
CA TYR A 36 9.27 34.38 12.53
C TYR A 36 10.06 34.24 11.23
N GLU A 37 10.17 33.02 10.69
CA GLU A 37 10.86 32.77 9.43
C GLU A 37 10.14 33.44 8.25
N SER A 38 8.81 33.48 8.25
CA SER A 38 8.02 34.16 7.20
C SER A 38 8.12 35.69 7.23
N LEU A 39 8.33 36.27 8.42
CA LEU A 39 8.46 37.71 8.63
C LEU A 39 9.88 38.20 8.42
N THR A 40 10.85 37.34 8.73
CA THR A 40 12.24 37.56 8.36
C THR A 40 12.32 37.51 6.84
N LYS A 41 12.80 38.57 6.17
CA LYS A 41 12.97 38.60 4.70
C LYS A 41 14.08 37.65 4.22
N SER A 42 14.18 36.45 4.80
CA SER A 42 15.09 35.41 4.36
C SER A 42 14.55 34.86 3.03
N ASN A 43 15.45 34.66 2.08
CA ASN A 43 15.07 34.08 0.78
C ASN A 43 14.83 32.56 0.87
N CYS A 44 14.98 31.96 2.06
CA CYS A 44 14.93 30.52 2.26
C CYS A 44 14.14 30.19 3.54
N LEU A 45 12.96 29.60 3.37
CA LEU A 45 12.11 29.09 4.45
C LEU A 45 12.51 27.66 4.80
N ILE A 46 13.70 27.49 5.39
CA ILE A 46 14.30 26.19 5.68
C ILE A 46 13.50 25.45 6.76
N PHE A 47 13.09 26.19 7.80
CA PHE A 47 12.32 25.64 8.92
C PHE A 47 10.89 25.29 8.50
N ALA A 48 10.19 26.18 7.79
CA ALA A 48 8.83 25.91 7.33
C ALA A 48 8.78 24.71 6.38
N ARG A 49 9.81 24.52 5.54
CA ARG A 49 9.91 23.34 4.66
C ARG A 49 10.16 22.05 5.42
N SER A 50 10.97 22.07 6.49
CA SER A 50 11.18 20.86 7.30
C SER A 50 9.90 20.49 8.08
N VAL A 51 9.18 21.47 8.63
CA VAL A 51 7.87 21.25 9.26
C VAL A 51 6.88 20.69 8.25
N LYS A 52 6.81 21.25 7.04
CA LYS A 52 5.93 20.75 5.97
C LYS A 52 6.26 19.32 5.55
N LEU A 53 7.54 18.96 5.52
CA LEU A 53 7.98 17.58 5.28
C LEU A 53 7.48 16.65 6.40
N MET A 54 7.67 17.02 7.67
CA MET A 54 7.19 16.22 8.81
C MET A 54 5.65 16.06 8.81
N CYS A 55 4.89 17.13 8.53
CA CYS A 55 3.44 17.06 8.36
C CYS A 55 2.98 16.24 7.14
N ALA A 56 3.88 15.99 6.18
CA ALA A 56 3.59 15.12 5.03
C ALA A 56 3.86 13.65 5.35
N LEU A 57 4.82 13.37 6.25
CA LEU A 57 5.15 12.03 6.71
C LEU A 57 4.19 11.53 7.79
N ILE A 58 3.68 12.43 8.63
CA ILE A 58 2.79 12.11 9.75
C ILE A 58 1.35 12.42 9.35
N ASN A 59 0.59 11.39 8.97
CA ASN A 59 -0.83 11.53 8.64
C ASN A 59 -1.72 10.71 9.58
N THR A 60 -1.19 9.62 10.14
CA THR A 60 -1.89 8.67 11.00
C THR A 60 -1.13 8.44 12.32
N VAL A 61 -1.80 7.81 13.29
CA VAL A 61 -1.18 7.46 14.58
C VAL A 61 -0.10 6.38 14.37
N GLU A 62 -0.29 5.53 13.37
CA GLU A 62 0.66 4.52 12.94
C GLU A 62 1.97 5.14 12.41
N ASP A 63 1.88 6.24 11.67
CA ASP A 63 3.06 6.98 11.19
C ASP A 63 3.87 7.55 12.36
N VAL A 64 3.18 8.10 13.37
CA VAL A 64 3.82 8.58 14.60
C VAL A 64 4.53 7.44 15.31
N LYS A 65 3.84 6.31 15.49
CA LYS A 65 4.41 5.13 16.15
C LYS A 65 5.69 4.65 15.45
N LEU A 66 5.67 4.57 14.12
CA LEU A 66 6.85 4.17 13.34
C LEU A 66 8.02 5.14 13.53
N LEU A 67 7.77 6.45 13.55
CA LEU A 67 8.82 7.46 13.73
C LEU A 67 9.36 7.52 15.16
N VAL A 68 8.54 7.19 16.16
CA VAL A 68 8.96 7.01 17.56
C VAL A 68 9.81 5.76 17.71
N ASP A 69 9.38 4.63 17.13
CA ASP A 69 10.11 3.35 17.15
C ASP A 69 11.49 3.47 16.47
N ARG A 70 11.61 4.35 15.47
CA ARG A 70 12.87 4.68 14.76
C ARG A 70 13.72 5.75 15.48
N GLU A 71 13.31 6.19 16.67
CA GLU A 71 13.96 7.24 17.47
C GLU A 71 14.08 8.61 16.78
N ILE A 72 13.30 8.83 15.72
CA ILE A 72 13.26 10.12 14.99
C ILE A 72 12.43 11.12 15.81
N ILE A 73 11.35 10.67 16.44
CA ILE A 73 10.53 11.47 17.35
C ILE A 73 10.76 11.00 18.77
N GLU A 74 11.24 11.90 19.62
CA GLU A 74 11.34 11.70 21.06
C GLU A 74 10.21 12.48 21.74
N THR A 75 9.28 11.78 22.39
CA THR A 75 8.09 12.39 22.98
C THR A 75 7.71 11.68 24.27
N LYS A 76 7.14 12.44 25.22
CA LYS A 76 6.48 11.89 26.42
C LYS A 76 4.95 11.87 26.26
N LEU A 77 4.45 12.31 25.12
CA LEU A 77 3.01 12.39 24.79
C LEU A 77 2.54 11.08 24.16
N SER A 78 1.23 10.83 24.20
CA SER A 78 0.65 9.72 23.46
C SER A 78 0.73 9.96 21.96
N ASN A 79 0.75 8.88 21.17
CA ASN A 79 0.88 8.96 19.71
C ASN A 79 -0.28 9.74 19.07
N GLU A 80 -1.48 9.66 19.67
CA GLU A 80 -2.68 10.36 19.22
C GLU A 80 -2.53 11.88 19.39
N VAL A 81 -1.98 12.34 20.52
CA VAL A 81 -1.73 13.76 20.77
C VAL A 81 -0.69 14.30 19.79
N VAL A 82 0.35 13.53 19.49
CA VAL A 82 1.36 13.91 18.50
C VAL A 82 0.76 13.99 17.09
N ALA A 83 -0.07 13.02 16.70
CA ALA A 83 -0.77 13.06 15.42
C ALA A 83 -1.70 14.29 15.32
N GLN A 84 -2.43 14.61 16.39
CA GLN A 84 -3.28 15.80 16.47
C GLN A 84 -2.46 17.10 16.36
N LEU A 85 -1.29 17.17 16.99
CA LEU A 85 -0.37 18.31 16.88
C LEU A 85 0.02 18.57 15.42
N PHE A 86 0.44 17.53 14.69
CA PHE A 86 0.83 17.69 13.29
C PHE A 86 -0.36 17.98 12.37
N ASN A 87 -1.54 17.45 12.68
CA ASN A 87 -2.78 17.80 11.98
C ASN A 87 -3.12 19.29 12.17
N GLY A 88 -3.01 19.81 13.39
CA GLY A 88 -3.19 21.25 13.67
C GLY A 88 -2.15 22.12 12.99
N LEU A 89 -0.89 21.67 12.92
CA LEU A 89 0.17 22.36 12.16
C LEU A 89 -0.12 22.36 10.65
N ARG A 90 -0.64 21.27 10.10
CA ARG A 90 -0.95 21.14 8.67
C ARG A 90 -1.94 22.19 8.20
N GLU A 91 -3.01 22.42 8.97
CA GLU A 91 -3.99 23.48 8.67
C GLU A 91 -3.33 24.86 8.60
N SER A 92 -2.39 25.15 9.51
CA SER A 92 -1.70 26.45 9.56
C SER A 92 -0.64 26.64 8.46
N VAL A 93 -0.05 25.55 7.97
CA VAL A 93 1.04 25.56 6.97
C VAL A 93 0.50 25.46 5.54
N ASP A 94 -0.65 24.80 5.31
CA ASP A 94 -1.32 24.74 4.01
C ASP A 94 -2.25 25.93 3.75
N THR A 95 -2.62 26.71 4.76
CA THR A 95 -3.07 28.09 4.55
C THR A 95 -1.90 28.96 4.09
N GLY A 96 -1.53 28.80 2.82
CA GLY A 96 -0.71 29.75 2.07
C GLY A 96 -1.34 31.16 2.06
N PRO A 97 -0.55 32.16 1.69
CA PRO A 97 -0.67 33.53 2.19
C PRO A 97 -2.02 34.18 1.85
N ARG A 98 -2.70 34.71 2.88
CA ARG A 98 -3.61 35.84 2.69
C ARG A 98 -2.77 36.96 2.03
N PRO A 99 -3.23 37.62 0.95
CA PRO A 99 -2.39 38.54 0.19
C PRO A 99 -2.08 39.78 1.04
N GLY A 100 -0.96 39.71 1.77
CA GLY A 100 -0.26 40.86 2.31
C GLY A 100 0.76 41.38 1.29
N PRO A 101 1.07 42.68 1.30
CA PRO A 101 1.92 43.29 0.29
C PRO A 101 3.39 42.89 0.49
N GLY A 102 3.83 41.84 -0.20
CA GLY A 102 5.19 41.27 -0.18
C GLY A 102 5.53 40.57 -1.50
N PRO A 103 6.82 40.29 -1.80
CA PRO A 103 7.37 40.37 -3.14
C PRO A 103 6.95 39.20 -4.07
N GLY A 104 5.96 39.49 -4.92
CA GLY A 104 5.83 38.97 -6.28
C GLY A 104 5.22 37.56 -6.44
N PRO A 105 4.09 37.41 -7.19
CA PRO A 105 3.37 36.14 -7.37
C PRO A 105 4.19 35.04 -8.10
N ALA A 106 5.30 35.39 -8.75
CA ALA A 106 6.11 34.45 -9.53
C ALA A 106 6.83 33.37 -8.69
N ARG A 107 7.25 33.66 -7.45
CA ARG A 107 7.94 32.68 -6.59
C ARG A 107 6.97 31.69 -5.93
N VAL A 108 5.79 32.17 -5.56
CA VAL A 108 4.71 31.35 -5.00
C VAL A 108 4.21 30.35 -6.05
N GLN A 109 3.97 30.81 -7.28
CA GLN A 109 3.56 29.95 -8.39
C GLN A 109 4.58 28.84 -8.70
N LYS A 110 5.88 29.15 -8.64
CA LYS A 110 6.93 28.15 -8.89
C LYS A 110 6.95 27.06 -7.81
N LEU A 111 6.78 27.44 -6.53
CA LEU A 111 6.72 26.48 -5.43
C LEU A 111 5.44 25.63 -5.48
N GLU A 112 4.30 26.23 -5.81
CA GLU A 112 3.02 25.52 -6.01
C GLU A 112 3.10 24.53 -7.17
N GLN A 113 3.78 24.89 -8.26
CA GLN A 113 4.02 23.99 -9.39
C GLN A 113 4.87 22.78 -8.99
N GLU A 114 5.94 22.97 -8.22
CA GLU A 114 6.78 21.86 -7.74
C GLU A 114 6.01 20.96 -6.76
N ILE A 115 5.23 21.53 -5.84
CA ILE A 115 4.35 20.76 -4.93
C ILE A 115 3.32 19.95 -5.73
N LYS A 116 2.70 20.57 -6.74
CA LYS A 116 1.73 19.91 -7.62
C LYS A 116 2.37 18.75 -8.38
N LYS A 117 3.60 18.93 -8.88
CA LYS A 117 4.36 17.86 -9.56
C LYS A 117 4.65 16.67 -8.63
N VAL A 118 5.08 16.93 -7.39
CA VAL A 118 5.36 15.88 -6.41
C VAL A 118 4.10 15.12 -6.03
N ARG A 119 3.00 15.83 -5.75
CA ARG A 119 1.69 15.22 -5.46
C ARG A 119 1.23 14.30 -6.60
N VAL A 120 1.31 14.76 -7.84
CA VAL A 120 0.93 13.96 -9.03
C VAL A 120 1.80 12.71 -9.20
N LYS A 121 3.08 12.76 -8.82
CA LYS A 121 3.95 11.57 -8.84
C LYS A 121 3.60 10.58 -7.74
N PHE A 122 3.34 11.08 -6.53
CA PHE A 122 2.94 10.24 -5.40
C PHE A 122 1.58 9.57 -5.62
N ASP A 123 0.57 10.31 -6.11
CA ASP A 123 -0.74 9.77 -6.48
C ASP A 123 -0.61 8.67 -7.54
N ARG A 124 0.27 8.87 -8.53
CA ARG A 124 0.55 7.83 -9.54
C ARG A 124 1.13 6.56 -8.92
N ILE A 125 2.06 6.70 -7.97
CA ILE A 125 2.68 5.55 -7.29
C ILE A 125 1.64 4.84 -6.41
N GLN A 126 0.82 5.58 -5.65
CA GLN A 126 -0.24 4.97 -4.84
C GLN A 126 -1.28 4.24 -5.69
N ASN A 127 -1.71 4.84 -6.81
CA ASN A 127 -2.64 4.19 -7.73
C ASN A 127 -2.00 2.96 -8.41
N LEU A 128 -0.71 3.01 -8.74
CA LEU A 128 0.01 1.85 -9.27
C LEU A 128 0.09 0.72 -8.23
N LEU A 129 0.40 1.05 -6.98
CA LEU A 129 0.51 0.08 -5.89
C LEU A 129 -0.85 -0.55 -5.56
N GLY A 130 -1.92 0.25 -5.55
CA GLY A 130 -3.30 -0.21 -5.38
C GLY A 130 -3.72 -1.16 -6.49
N MET A 131 -3.46 -0.78 -7.76
CA MET A 131 -3.73 -1.64 -8.91
C MET A 131 -2.95 -2.96 -8.83
N MET A 132 -1.68 -2.93 -8.47
CA MET A 132 -0.85 -4.13 -8.29
C MET A 132 -1.38 -5.04 -7.17
N LEU A 133 -1.86 -4.46 -6.06
CA LEU A 133 -2.48 -5.21 -4.96
C LEU A 133 -3.82 -5.84 -5.35
N GLU A 134 -4.67 -5.13 -6.10
CA GLU A 134 -5.94 -5.68 -6.61
C GLU A 134 -5.69 -6.82 -7.61
N PHE A 135 -4.73 -6.66 -8.53
CA PHE A 135 -4.34 -7.73 -9.44
C PHE A 135 -3.76 -8.92 -8.68
N ALA A 136 -2.90 -8.70 -7.67
CA ALA A 136 -2.35 -9.78 -6.86
C ALA A 136 -3.47 -10.54 -6.12
N PHE A 137 -4.43 -9.85 -5.50
CA PHE A 137 -5.58 -10.48 -4.86
C PHE A 137 -6.40 -11.31 -5.86
N SER A 138 -6.65 -10.76 -7.04
CA SER A 138 -7.33 -11.47 -8.14
C SER A 138 -6.59 -12.75 -8.55
N PHE A 139 -5.27 -12.68 -8.76
CA PHE A 139 -4.44 -13.85 -9.09
C PHE A 139 -4.42 -14.90 -7.98
N ILE A 140 -4.37 -14.47 -6.71
CA ILE A 140 -4.43 -15.37 -5.56
C ILE A 140 -5.76 -16.14 -5.55
N VAL A 141 -6.88 -15.44 -5.75
CA VAL A 141 -8.21 -16.07 -5.80
C VAL A 141 -8.31 -17.08 -6.96
N LEU A 142 -7.81 -16.72 -8.16
CA LEU A 142 -7.78 -17.64 -9.30
C LEU A 142 -6.95 -18.89 -9.04
N PHE A 143 -5.81 -18.76 -8.35
CA PHE A 143 -4.97 -19.89 -7.96
C PHE A 143 -5.70 -20.85 -7.02
N PHE A 144 -6.39 -20.32 -5.99
CA PHE A 144 -7.20 -21.15 -5.10
C PHE A 144 -8.34 -21.88 -5.83
N ILE A 145 -9.01 -21.23 -6.79
CA ILE A 145 -10.05 -21.87 -7.60
C ILE A 145 -9.47 -23.02 -8.44
N ALA A 146 -8.28 -22.84 -9.04
CA ALA A 146 -7.61 -23.89 -9.80
C ALA A 146 -7.26 -25.10 -8.91
N LEU A 147 -6.71 -24.86 -7.71
CA LEU A 147 -6.42 -25.92 -6.74
C LEU A 147 -7.67 -26.71 -6.35
N LEU A 148 -8.79 -26.03 -6.11
CA LEU A 148 -10.07 -26.68 -5.80
C LEU A 148 -10.57 -27.54 -6.98
N ARG A 149 -10.47 -27.04 -8.21
CA ARG A 149 -10.83 -27.80 -9.41
C ARG A 149 -10.01 -29.07 -9.55
N ASP A 150 -8.69 -28.96 -9.37
CA ASP A 150 -7.79 -30.10 -9.50
C ASP A 150 -8.00 -31.12 -8.37
N LEU A 151 -8.33 -30.66 -7.15
CA LEU A 151 -8.72 -31.53 -6.03
C LEU A 151 -9.98 -32.35 -6.35
N VAL A 152 -11.01 -31.73 -6.96
CA VAL A 152 -12.25 -32.43 -7.36
C VAL A 152 -11.95 -33.48 -8.42
N MET A 153 -11.15 -33.14 -9.44
CA MET A 153 -10.73 -34.10 -10.47
C MET A 153 -9.96 -35.27 -9.87
N LEU A 154 -9.07 -35.00 -8.91
CA LEU A 154 -8.29 -36.02 -8.22
C LEU A 154 -9.18 -36.93 -7.36
N ALA A 155 -10.18 -36.35 -6.68
CA ALA A 155 -11.17 -37.12 -5.93
C ALA A 155 -12.00 -38.04 -6.84
N VAL A 156 -12.43 -37.58 -8.03
CA VAL A 156 -13.14 -38.40 -9.01
C VAL A 156 -12.28 -39.56 -9.51
N LEU A 157 -11.00 -39.33 -9.80
CA LEU A 157 -10.09 -40.39 -10.21
C LEU A 157 -9.89 -41.44 -9.13
N VAL A 158 -9.68 -41.02 -7.88
CA VAL A 158 -9.57 -41.95 -6.73
C VAL A 158 -10.87 -42.72 -6.53
N TYR A 159 -12.03 -42.06 -6.68
CA TYR A 159 -13.34 -42.71 -6.63
C TYR A 159 -13.48 -43.78 -7.73
N CYS A 160 -13.21 -43.45 -9.00
CA CYS A 160 -13.30 -44.40 -10.11
C CYS A 160 -12.36 -45.62 -9.96
N MET A 161 -11.23 -45.47 -9.27
CA MET A 161 -10.31 -46.58 -9.01
C MET A 161 -10.77 -47.48 -7.85
N ASN A 162 -11.43 -46.91 -6.84
CA ASN A 162 -11.81 -47.62 -5.62
C ASN A 162 -13.19 -48.28 -5.70
N TYR A 163 -14.07 -47.76 -6.56
CA TYR A 163 -15.34 -48.39 -6.93
C TYR A 163 -15.17 -49.07 -8.28
N PRO A 164 -14.94 -50.40 -8.34
CA PRO A 164 -14.82 -51.09 -9.61
C PRO A 164 -16.11 -50.90 -10.41
N THR A 165 -15.99 -50.35 -11.62
CA THR A 165 -17.03 -50.40 -12.66
C THR A 165 -17.30 -51.85 -13.04
N THR A 166 -18.04 -52.56 -12.20
CA THR A 166 -18.57 -53.89 -12.47
C THR A 166 -19.94 -53.99 -11.81
N GLU A 167 -20.97 -53.47 -12.49
CA GLU A 167 -22.30 -54.13 -12.49
C GLU A 167 -23.37 -53.57 -13.46
N LEU A 168 -23.06 -52.63 -14.37
CA LEU A 168 -24.14 -52.01 -15.18
C LEU A 168 -24.03 -52.11 -16.71
N ILE A 169 -23.07 -52.84 -17.29
CA ILE A 169 -22.98 -52.98 -18.77
C ILE A 169 -23.06 -54.42 -19.30
N CYS A 170 -22.86 -55.48 -18.50
CA CYS A 170 -22.97 -56.87 -19.02
C CYS A 170 -23.79 -57.79 -18.09
N LYS A 171 -25.11 -57.59 -18.03
CA LYS A 171 -26.01 -58.73 -17.80
C LYS A 171 -26.42 -59.25 -19.17
N GLN A 172 -25.62 -60.16 -19.72
CA GLN A 172 -26.05 -60.99 -20.83
C GLN A 172 -27.14 -61.93 -20.28
N PRO A 173 -28.34 -61.98 -20.88
CA PRO A 173 -29.40 -62.86 -20.39
C PRO A 173 -28.97 -64.32 -20.53
N GLU A 174 -29.03 -65.05 -19.42
CA GLU A 174 -28.87 -66.50 -19.42
C GLU A 174 -29.99 -67.14 -20.23
N GLY A 175 -29.63 -67.78 -21.36
CA GLY A 175 -30.52 -68.74 -22.02
C GLY A 175 -30.59 -68.63 -23.53
N TRP A 176 -29.52 -69.00 -24.24
CA TRP A 176 -29.66 -69.65 -25.55
C TRP A 176 -28.60 -70.74 -25.71
N ASN A 177 -29.07 -71.98 -25.61
CA ASN A 177 -28.32 -73.21 -25.84
C ASN A 177 -28.17 -73.39 -27.36
N TYR A 178 -26.98 -73.12 -27.92
CA TYR A 178 -26.64 -73.55 -29.27
C TYR A 178 -25.70 -74.75 -29.17
N GLY A 179 -26.29 -75.92 -29.43
CA GLY A 179 -25.63 -77.20 -29.39
C GLY A 179 -24.50 -77.31 -30.42
N SER A 180 -23.48 -78.06 -30.01
CA SER A 180 -22.42 -78.58 -30.86
C SER A 180 -23.00 -79.43 -32.00
N GLY A 181 -22.55 -79.19 -33.23
CA GLY A 181 -22.91 -80.04 -34.37
C GLY A 181 -22.25 -79.61 -35.67
N ASN A 182 -21.15 -80.29 -36.02
CA ASN A 182 -20.52 -80.23 -37.34
C ASN A 182 -21.43 -80.86 -38.40
N TYR A 183 -21.59 -80.22 -39.57
CA TYR A 183 -21.63 -80.92 -40.86
C TYR A 183 -21.45 -79.97 -42.05
N SER A 184 -20.62 -80.41 -42.99
CA SER A 184 -20.45 -79.93 -44.36
C SER A 184 -21.66 -80.33 -45.24
N ILE A 185 -21.62 -79.92 -46.53
CA ILE A 185 -22.45 -80.28 -47.72
C ILE A 185 -23.33 -79.07 -48.15
N SER A 186 -22.97 -78.30 -49.19
CA SER A 186 -22.99 -78.54 -50.65
C SER A 186 -24.37 -78.36 -51.31
N SER A 187 -24.40 -77.45 -52.29
CA SER A 187 -25.19 -77.45 -53.54
C SER A 187 -26.73 -77.49 -53.47
N MET A 188 -27.38 -76.40 -53.90
CA MET A 188 -27.95 -76.21 -55.26
C MET A 188 -28.54 -74.81 -55.38
#